data_AF-B8Y6Z8-F1
#
_entry.id   AF-B8Y6Z8-F1
#
_cell.length_a   1.000
_cell.length_b   1.000
_cell.length_c   1.000
_cell.angle_alpha   90.00
_cell.angle_beta   90.00
_cell.angle_gamma   90.00
#
_symmetry.space_group_name_H-M   'P 1'
#
loop_
_entity.id
_entity.type
_entity.pdbx_description
1 polymer ?
#
loop_
_entity_poly.entity_id
_entity_poly.type
_entity_poly.pdbx_seq_one_letter_code
_entity_poly.pdbx_strand_id
1 'polypeptide(L)'
;DCDRLERRFKALHFLVEVRTNLKQRRIKHELSDLSKKDHSPYDCCVVIILSHGTEVSHNRFPGAVYGVDGQYVPVQHITNYLNGKHCPSLQGKPKLFFIQACGGGERDRGFEVPSDEAEPSSGGADDQTDAIPASSSSDSLSTSDEPDAGATLPTPSD
;
A
#
# COMPACT_ATOMS: atom_id res chain seq x y z
N ASP A 1 13.57 -9.82 9.45
CA ASP A 1 13.15 -8.84 8.42
C ASP A 1 13.93 -7.54 8.45
N CYS A 2 14.06 -6.87 9.60
CA CYS A 2 14.78 -5.59 9.74
C CYS A 2 16.11 -5.53 8.97
N ASP A 3 17.06 -6.41 9.26
CA ASP A 3 18.39 -6.37 8.63
C ASP A 3 18.36 -6.59 7.11
N ARG A 4 17.41 -7.40 6.63
CA ARG A 4 17.24 -7.68 5.19
C ARG A 4 16.70 -6.45 4.47
N LEU A 5 15.72 -5.79 5.07
CA LEU A 5 15.13 -4.55 4.57
C LEU A 5 16.16 -3.42 4.59
N GLU A 6 16.86 -3.23 5.70
CA GLU A 6 17.90 -2.21 5.81
C GLU A 6 18.97 -2.39 4.73
N ARG A 7 19.49 -3.61 4.56
CA ARG A 7 20.46 -3.90 3.50
C ARG A 7 19.90 -3.63 2.11
N ARG A 8 18.65 -4.04 1.85
CA ARG A 8 18.02 -3.85 0.53
C ARG A 8 17.81 -2.36 0.22
N PHE A 9 17.27 -1.58 1.15
CA PHE A 9 17.01 -0.16 0.93
C PHE A 9 18.29 0.68 0.87
N LYS A 10 19.34 0.31 1.63
CA LYS A 10 20.68 0.90 1.43
C LYS A 10 21.25 0.61 0.04
N ALA A 11 21.07 -0.62 -0.47
CA ALA A 11 21.49 -0.99 -1.82
C ALA A 11 20.68 -0.25 -2.92
N LEU A 12 19.46 0.19 -2.60
CA LEU A 12 18.64 1.07 -3.44
C LEU A 12 18.92 2.56 -3.19
N HIS A 13 20.03 2.90 -2.53
CA HIS A 13 20.50 4.26 -2.25
C HIS A 13 19.59 5.11 -1.34
N PHE A 14 18.74 4.47 -0.53
CA PHE A 14 18.00 5.18 0.51
C PHE A 14 18.89 5.51 1.71
N LEU A 15 18.63 6.67 2.31
CA LEU A 15 19.07 6.98 3.67
C LEU A 15 18.17 6.23 4.66
N VAL A 16 18.68 5.15 5.25
CA VAL A 16 17.88 4.27 6.12
C VAL A 16 18.12 4.61 7.60
N GLU A 17 17.05 4.97 8.31
CA GLU A 17 17.03 5.14 9.76
C GLU A 17 16.22 4.03 10.43
N VAL A 18 16.87 3.20 11.25
CA VAL A 18 16.22 2.10 11.98
C VAL A 18 15.85 2.53 13.39
N ARG A 19 14.65 2.17 13.82
CA ARG A 19 14.15 2.38 15.19
C ARG A 19 13.53 1.07 15.71
N THR A 20 13.93 0.64 16.90
CA THR A 20 13.52 -0.65 17.46
C THR A 20 12.71 -0.47 18.73
N ASN A 21 11.72 -1.34 18.94
CA ASN A 21 10.95 -1.45 20.18
C ASN A 21 10.32 -0.13 20.64
N LEU A 22 9.73 0.62 19.70
CA LEU A 22 9.10 1.90 20.00
C LEU A 22 7.77 1.71 20.74
N LYS A 23 7.57 2.51 21.80
CA LYS A 23 6.26 2.76 22.40
C LYS A 23 5.38 3.57 21.45
N GLN A 24 4.06 3.50 21.60
CA GLN A 24 3.11 4.22 20.75
C GLN A 24 3.42 5.72 20.62
N ARG A 25 3.72 6.39 21.74
CA ARG A 25 4.07 7.82 21.74
C ARG A 25 5.35 8.10 20.94
N ARG A 26 6.32 7.18 20.98
CA ARG A 26 7.58 7.32 20.22
C ARG A 26 7.37 7.08 18.74
N ILE A 27 6.50 6.14 18.34
CA ILE A 27 6.11 5.97 16.93
C ILE A 27 5.57 7.28 16.36
N LYS A 28 4.61 7.91 17.06
CA LYS A 28 4.04 9.21 16.65
C LYS A 28 5.09 10.31 16.59
N HIS A 29 6.04 10.31 17.53
CA HIS A 29 7.14 11.28 17.57
C HIS A 29 8.07 11.14 16.35
N GLU A 30 8.55 9.94 16.06
CA GLU A 30 9.44 9.70 14.90
C GLU A 30 8.75 10.05 13.58
N LEU A 31 7.45 9.75 13.43
CA LEU A 31 6.67 10.14 12.26
C LEU A 31 6.49 11.66 12.15
N SER A 32 6.27 12.33 13.29
CA SER A 32 6.19 13.79 13.32
C SER A 32 7.53 14.46 13.05
N ASP A 33 8.64 13.85 13.43
CA ASP A 33 9.97 14.39 13.15
C ASP A 33 10.30 14.17 11.67
N LEU A 34 9.98 12.98 11.13
CA LEU A 34 10.12 12.67 9.72
C LEU A 34 9.31 13.65 8.85
N SER A 35 8.08 14.00 9.23
CA SER A 35 7.26 14.95 8.46
C SER A 35 7.80 16.39 8.47
N LYS A 36 8.67 16.74 9.43
CA LYS A 36 9.27 18.07 9.56
C LYS A 36 10.63 18.18 8.87
N LYS A 37 11.23 17.06 8.45
CA LYS A 37 12.48 17.08 7.67
C LYS A 37 12.24 17.75 6.32
N ASP A 38 13.26 18.42 5.80
CA ASP A 38 13.22 18.90 4.42
C ASP A 38 13.48 17.73 3.46
N HIS A 39 12.45 17.38 2.69
CA HIS A 39 12.52 16.33 1.68
C HIS A 39 12.71 16.86 0.26
N SER A 40 12.89 18.18 0.10
CA SER A 40 13.18 18.80 -1.19
C SER A 40 14.32 18.13 -1.97
N PRO A 41 15.44 17.70 -1.34
CA PRO A 41 16.54 17.05 -2.06
C PRO A 41 16.33 15.56 -2.38
N TYR A 42 15.22 14.93 -1.95
CA TYR A 42 14.97 13.50 -2.18
C TYR A 42 13.81 13.28 -3.16
N ASP A 43 13.78 12.14 -3.84
CA ASP A 43 12.74 11.84 -4.82
C ASP A 43 11.49 11.17 -4.22
N CYS A 44 11.65 10.43 -3.11
CA CYS A 44 10.55 9.73 -2.46
C CYS A 44 10.82 9.49 -0.97
N CYS A 45 9.80 9.04 -0.25
CA CYS A 45 9.90 8.63 1.15
C CYS A 45 9.29 7.24 1.35
N VAL A 46 9.95 6.40 2.14
CA VAL A 46 9.50 5.04 2.47
C VAL A 46 9.42 4.90 3.99
N VAL A 47 8.29 4.39 4.48
CA VAL A 47 8.10 4.03 5.88
C VAL A 47 7.78 2.54 5.97
N ILE A 48 8.57 1.80 6.74
CA ILE A 48 8.38 0.38 6.96
C ILE A 48 8.13 0.12 8.43
N ILE A 49 7.03 -0.57 8.75
CA ILE A 49 6.64 -0.88 10.11
C ILE A 49 6.47 -2.39 10.24
N LEU A 50 7.21 -2.97 11.20
CA LEU A 50 7.14 -4.38 11.57
C LEU A 50 6.62 -4.43 13.02
N SER A 51 5.39 -4.88 13.24
CA SER A 51 4.81 -4.94 14.58
C SER A 51 3.64 -5.93 14.67
N HIS A 52 3.07 -6.08 15.87
CA HIS A 52 1.69 -6.56 15.97
C HIS A 52 0.74 -5.51 15.41
N GLY A 53 -0.43 -5.96 14.98
CA GLY A 53 -1.50 -5.09 14.53
C GLY A 53 -2.85 -5.57 15.01
N THR A 54 -3.85 -4.73 14.78
CA THR A 54 -5.26 -5.05 15.00
C THR A 54 -6.09 -4.40 13.92
N GLU A 55 -7.25 -4.98 13.68
CA GLU A 55 -8.27 -4.33 12.87
C GLU A 55 -8.77 -3.06 13.58
N VAL A 56 -8.88 -1.99 12.82
CA VAL A 56 -9.54 -0.74 13.23
C VAL A 56 -10.29 -0.24 12.01
N SER A 57 -11.60 -0.03 12.14
CA SER A 57 -12.42 0.49 11.04
C SER A 57 -12.05 1.92 10.73
N HIS A 58 -11.72 2.19 9.47
CA HIS A 58 -11.56 3.53 8.94
C HIS A 58 -11.80 3.54 7.43
N ASN A 59 -12.43 4.60 6.93
CA ASN A 59 -12.88 4.77 5.54
C ASN A 59 -11.76 4.81 4.47
N ARG A 60 -10.48 4.67 4.82
CA ARG A 60 -9.37 4.82 3.86
C ARG A 60 -8.31 3.77 4.04
N PHE A 61 -7.78 3.65 5.26
CA PHE A 61 -6.78 2.65 5.59
C PHE A 61 -7.22 1.93 6.87
N PRO A 62 -7.81 0.73 6.75
CA PRO A 62 -8.16 -0.06 7.92
C PRO A 62 -6.89 -0.50 8.66
N GLY A 63 -7.05 -0.74 9.96
CA GLY A 63 -6.01 -1.33 10.80
C GLY A 63 -5.17 -0.34 11.61
N ALA A 64 -4.42 -0.90 12.55
CA ALA A 64 -3.51 -0.18 13.42
C ALA A 64 -2.29 -1.03 13.77
N VAL A 65 -1.20 -0.36 14.14
CA VAL A 65 0.05 -0.99 14.59
C VAL A 65 0.25 -0.74 16.08
N TYR A 66 0.68 -1.76 16.82
CA TYR A 66 0.99 -1.64 18.24
C TYR A 66 2.39 -1.07 18.47
N GLY A 67 2.53 -0.25 19.50
CA GLY A 67 3.81 -0.04 20.18
C GLY A 67 4.07 -1.15 21.19
N VAL A 68 5.32 -1.25 21.66
CA VAL A 68 5.71 -2.27 22.66
C VAL A 68 5.02 -2.08 24.02
N ASP A 69 4.35 -0.96 24.24
CA ASP A 69 3.51 -0.65 25.40
C ASP A 69 2.06 -1.13 25.26
N GLY A 70 1.73 -1.88 24.19
CA GLY A 70 0.39 -2.41 23.94
C GLY A 70 -0.62 -1.35 23.49
N GLN A 71 -0.20 -0.11 23.31
CA GLN A 71 -1.02 0.97 22.75
C GLN A 71 -0.84 1.02 21.23
N TYR A 72 -1.89 1.32 20.46
CA TYR A 72 -1.82 1.30 19.00
C TYR A 72 -1.86 2.68 18.34
N VAL A 73 -1.41 2.74 17.09
CA VAL A 73 -1.52 3.89 16.17
C VAL A 73 -2.30 3.43 14.94
N PRO A 74 -3.45 4.05 14.61
CA PRO A 74 -4.15 3.76 13.36
C PRO A 74 -3.28 4.02 12.14
N VAL A 75 -3.35 3.15 11.13
CA VAL A 75 -2.58 3.30 9.88
C VAL A 75 -2.89 4.64 9.20
N GLN A 76 -4.16 5.04 9.23
CA GLN A 76 -4.57 6.36 8.72
C GLN A 76 -3.78 7.50 9.38
N HIS A 77 -3.55 7.47 10.70
CA HIS A 77 -2.76 8.51 11.38
C HIS A 77 -1.31 8.51 10.89
N ILE A 78 -0.73 7.33 10.67
CA ILE A 78 0.64 7.18 10.15
C ILE A 78 0.78 7.85 8.78
N THR A 79 -0.13 7.53 7.85
CA THR A 79 -0.11 8.11 6.50
C THR A 79 -0.38 9.62 6.50
N ASN A 80 -1.20 10.12 7.44
CA ASN A 80 -1.54 11.54 7.52
C ASN A 80 -0.34 12.44 7.86
N TYR A 81 0.67 11.96 8.59
CA TYR A 81 1.88 12.74 8.89
C TYR A 81 2.62 13.15 7.62
N LEU A 82 2.62 12.32 6.58
CA LEU A 82 3.37 12.57 5.34
C LEU A 82 2.48 13.08 4.19
N ASN A 83 1.21 13.44 4.47
CA ASN A 83 0.36 14.00 3.42
C ASN A 83 0.82 15.40 2.99
N GLY A 84 0.29 15.91 1.87
CA GLY A 84 0.72 17.20 1.33
C GLY A 84 0.50 18.39 2.27
N LYS A 85 -0.46 18.32 3.20
CA LYS A 85 -0.72 19.39 4.17
C LYS A 85 0.32 19.41 5.30
N HIS A 86 0.72 18.25 5.81
CA HIS A 86 1.62 18.14 6.95
C HIS A 86 3.10 18.02 6.57
N CYS A 87 3.39 17.59 5.34
CA CYS A 87 4.75 17.46 4.82
C CYS A 87 4.86 18.07 3.41
N PRO A 88 4.87 19.41 3.25
CA PRO A 88 4.87 20.08 1.95
C PRO A 88 6.03 19.69 1.03
N SER A 89 7.21 19.41 1.60
CA SER A 89 8.41 18.98 0.86
C SER A 89 8.27 17.60 0.19
N LEU A 90 7.23 16.82 0.52
CA LEU A 90 6.85 15.56 -0.13
C LEU A 90 5.61 15.69 -1.03
N GLN A 91 5.11 16.91 -1.30
CA GLN A 91 4.07 17.11 -2.32
C GLN A 91 4.60 16.72 -3.70
N GLY A 92 3.77 16.03 -4.48
CA GLY A 92 4.16 15.48 -5.79
C GLY A 92 5.12 14.28 -5.75
N LYS A 93 5.67 13.93 -4.59
CA LYS A 93 6.64 12.83 -4.44
C LYS A 93 6.00 11.52 -3.96
N PRO A 94 6.42 10.33 -4.45
CA PRO A 94 5.92 9.05 -3.96
C PRO A 94 6.17 8.84 -2.46
N LYS A 95 5.17 8.27 -1.78
CA LYS A 95 5.21 7.94 -0.34
C LYS A 95 4.77 6.50 -0.16
N LEU A 96 5.74 5.62 0.09
CA LEU A 96 5.49 4.19 0.18
C LEU A 96 5.42 3.77 1.64
N PHE A 97 4.40 2.98 1.97
CA PHE A 97 4.20 2.43 3.31
C PHE A 97 4.15 0.91 3.21
N PHE A 98 5.07 0.23 3.90
CA PHE A 98 5.06 -1.22 4.03
C PHE A 98 4.77 -1.56 5.49
N ILE A 99 3.61 -2.15 5.75
CA ILE A 99 3.17 -2.46 7.13
C ILE A 99 3.01 -3.96 7.23
N GLN A 100 3.97 -4.61 7.88
CA GLN A 100 3.86 -6.01 8.27
C GLN A 100 3.31 -6.06 9.69
N ALA A 101 2.00 -6.28 9.77
CA ALA A 101 1.28 -6.41 11.02
C ALA A 101 0.02 -7.28 10.83
N CYS A 102 -0.50 -7.85 11.91
CA CYS A 102 -1.77 -8.56 11.86
C CYS A 102 -2.90 -7.61 11.46
N GLY A 103 -3.75 -8.02 10.51
CA GLY A 103 -4.92 -7.26 10.07
C GLY A 103 -6.18 -7.50 10.91
N GLY A 104 -6.15 -8.46 11.83
CA GLY A 104 -7.31 -8.97 12.57
C GLY A 104 -7.07 -10.41 13.00
N GLY A 105 -8.09 -11.04 13.59
CA GLY A 105 -8.04 -12.43 14.04
C GLY A 105 -8.51 -13.46 13.00
N GLU A 106 -9.20 -12.99 11.95
CA GLU A 106 -9.77 -13.85 10.92
C GLU A 106 -8.67 -14.50 10.07
N ARG A 107 -8.84 -15.79 9.77
CA ARG A 107 -7.93 -16.56 8.93
C ARG A 107 -8.57 -16.80 7.58
N ASP A 108 -7.85 -16.45 6.51
CA ASP A 108 -8.19 -16.95 5.19
C ASP A 108 -7.93 -18.46 5.14
N ARG A 109 -8.95 -19.24 4.79
CA ARG A 109 -8.88 -20.70 4.69
C ARG A 109 -8.43 -21.17 3.33
N GLY A 110 -8.28 -20.26 2.37
CA GLY A 110 -8.03 -20.60 0.96
C GLY A 110 -9.22 -21.32 0.32
N PHE A 111 -8.99 -21.79 -0.89
CA PHE A 111 -9.92 -22.62 -1.65
C PHE A 111 -9.17 -23.77 -2.32
N GLU A 112 -9.86 -24.87 -2.57
CA GLU A 112 -9.28 -26.01 -3.28
C GLU A 112 -9.25 -25.74 -4.78
N VAL A 113 -8.11 -26.01 -5.42
CA VAL A 113 -7.93 -25.90 -6.87
C VAL A 113 -7.96 -27.31 -7.45
N PRO A 114 -8.78 -27.59 -8.49
CA PRO A 114 -8.77 -28.87 -9.18
C PRO A 114 -7.41 -29.15 -9.84
N SER A 115 -6.95 -30.40 -9.78
CA SER A 115 -5.63 -30.80 -10.27
C SER A 115 -5.42 -30.59 -11.78
N ASP A 116 -6.50 -30.53 -12.57
CA ASP A 116 -6.42 -30.41 -14.04
C ASP A 116 -6.03 -29.00 -14.53
N GLU A 117 -5.98 -27.99 -13.64
CA GLU A 117 -5.51 -26.63 -13.96
C GLU A 117 -4.08 -26.35 -13.47
N ALA A 118 -3.42 -27.34 -12.88
CA ALA A 118 -2.11 -27.19 -12.23
C ALA A 118 -0.91 -27.57 -13.12
N GLU A 119 -1.12 -27.94 -14.38
CA GLU A 119 -0.01 -28.25 -15.29
C GLU A 119 0.55 -26.95 -15.89
N PRO A 120 1.76 -26.50 -15.50
CA PRO A 120 2.43 -25.44 -16.24
C PRO A 120 2.70 -25.98 -17.65
N SER A 121 2.16 -25.33 -18.69
CA SER A 121 2.48 -25.70 -20.06
C SER A 121 4.00 -25.52 -20.27
N SER A 122 4.73 -26.64 -20.25
CA SER A 122 6.15 -26.65 -20.58
C SER A 122 6.28 -26.53 -22.10
N GLY A 123 6.17 -25.31 -22.64
CA GLY A 123 6.41 -25.08 -24.06
C GLY A 123 5.99 -23.71 -24.56
N GLY A 124 6.98 -22.81 -24.71
CA GLY A 124 6.84 -21.55 -25.45
C GLY A 124 7.76 -20.47 -24.91
N ALA A 125 8.79 -20.10 -25.66
CA ALA A 125 9.57 -18.89 -25.41
C ALA A 125 8.79 -17.71 -25.97
N ASP A 126 7.93 -17.12 -25.15
CA ASP A 126 7.00 -16.08 -25.59
C ASP A 126 7.22 -14.85 -24.71
N ASP A 127 8.02 -13.90 -25.22
CA ASP A 127 8.24 -12.58 -24.65
C ASP A 127 6.97 -11.71 -24.81
N GLN A 128 5.91 -12.03 -24.06
CA GLN A 128 4.66 -11.28 -24.06
C GLN A 128 4.19 -10.97 -22.64
N THR A 129 3.93 -9.69 -22.42
CA THR A 129 3.37 -9.05 -21.24
C THR A 129 2.08 -9.71 -20.72
N ASP A 130 2.00 -10.00 -19.42
CA ASP A 130 0.86 -10.61 -18.70
C ASP A 130 -0.39 -9.69 -18.58
N ALA A 131 -0.94 -9.23 -19.69
CA ALA A 131 -2.23 -8.56 -19.72
C ALA A 131 -3.32 -9.47 -20.33
N ILE A 132 -4.04 -10.16 -19.43
CA ILE A 132 -5.41 -10.72 -19.54
C ILE A 132 -5.69 -11.76 -20.65
N PRO A 133 -6.17 -12.97 -20.30
CA PRO A 133 -7.05 -13.74 -21.17
C PRO A 133 -8.52 -13.48 -20.79
N ALA A 134 -9.25 -12.80 -21.67
CA ALA A 134 -10.71 -12.83 -21.66
C ALA A 134 -11.15 -14.14 -22.31
N SER A 135 -11.64 -15.10 -21.52
CA SER A 135 -12.31 -16.28 -22.06
C SER A 135 -13.79 -15.97 -22.29
N SER A 136 -14.13 -15.82 -23.56
CA SER A 136 -15.50 -15.79 -24.09
C SER A 136 -16.19 -17.14 -23.87
N SER A 137 -17.43 -17.11 -23.39
CA SER A 137 -18.43 -18.15 -23.71
C SER A 137 -19.61 -17.46 -24.35
N SER A 138 -19.95 -17.95 -25.53
CA SER A 138 -20.87 -17.41 -26.50
C SER A 138 -22.30 -17.30 -25.96
N ASP A 139 -22.88 -16.10 -26.05
CA ASP A 139 -24.26 -15.94 -26.50
C ASP A 139 -24.37 -14.61 -27.25
N SER A 140 -24.97 -14.70 -28.42
CA SER A 140 -25.14 -13.66 -29.43
C SER A 140 -25.92 -12.44 -28.94
N LEU A 141 -25.46 -11.22 -29.27
CA LEU A 141 -26.18 -10.17 -30.04
C LEU A 141 -25.58 -8.76 -29.85
N SER A 142 -25.45 -8.05 -30.98
CA SER A 142 -25.47 -6.59 -31.13
C SER A 142 -24.26 -5.77 -30.64
N THR A 143 -23.42 -5.37 -31.59
CA THR A 143 -22.43 -4.30 -31.46
C THR A 143 -23.12 -2.92 -31.39
N SER A 144 -23.06 -2.27 -30.23
CA SER A 144 -23.13 -0.81 -30.07
C SER A 144 -22.25 -0.42 -28.89
N ASP A 145 -21.00 -0.06 -29.16
CA ASP A 145 -20.11 0.54 -28.17
C ASP A 145 -20.57 1.98 -27.89
N GLU A 146 -21.05 2.23 -26.68
CA GLU A 146 -21.34 3.57 -26.17
C GLU A 146 -20.29 3.94 -25.11
N PRO A 147 -19.49 5.00 -25.29
CA PRO A 147 -18.48 5.43 -24.32
C PRO A 147 -19.10 6.26 -23.18
N ASP A 148 -19.22 5.66 -21.99
CA ASP A 148 -19.73 6.29 -20.76
C ASP A 148 -18.68 7.16 -20.03
N ALA A 149 -18.23 8.23 -20.70
CA ALA A 149 -17.39 9.26 -20.10
C ALA A 149 -17.83 10.66 -20.51
N GLY A 150 -19.06 11.03 -20.15
CA GLY A 150 -19.52 12.41 -20.19
C GLY A 150 -19.05 13.19 -18.96
N ALA A 151 -18.11 14.13 -19.13
CA ALA A 151 -17.83 15.14 -18.11
C ALA A 151 -19.04 16.08 -17.98
N THR A 152 -19.93 15.83 -17.02
CA THR A 152 -21.02 16.76 -16.72
C THR A 152 -20.46 17.96 -15.94
N LEU A 153 -20.34 19.10 -16.62
CA LEU A 153 -20.11 20.40 -15.99
C LEU A 153 -21.28 20.76 -15.06
N PRO A 154 -21.04 21.51 -13.96
CA PRO A 154 -22.11 21.93 -13.07
C PRO A 154 -23.06 22.90 -13.78
N THR A 155 -24.37 22.66 -13.67
CA THR A 155 -25.40 23.61 -14.11
C THR A 155 -25.42 24.85 -13.21
N PRO A 156 -25.58 26.07 -13.76
CA PRO A 156 -25.70 27.28 -12.95
C PRO A 156 -27.03 27.30 -12.20
N SER A 157 -26.97 27.89 -11.01
CA SER A 157 -28.06 28.11 -10.06
C SER A 157 -29.17 28.98 -10.65
N ASP A 158 -30.41 28.61 -10.34
CA ASP A 158 -31.52 29.52 -10.03
C ASP A 158 -32.17 29.03 -8.72
#